data_AF-A0AAV9ZD14-F1
#
_entry.id   AF-A0AAV9ZD14-F1
#
_cell.length_a   1.000
_cell.length_b   1.000
_cell.length_c   1.000
_cell.angle_alpha   90.00
_cell.angle_beta   90.00
_cell.angle_gamma   90.00
#
_symmetry.space_group_name_H-M   'P 1'
#
loop_
_entity.id
_entity.type
_entity.pdbx_description
1 polymer ?
#
loop_
_entity_poly.entity_id
_entity_poly.type
_entity_poly.pdbx_seq_one_letter_code
_entity_poly.pdbx_strand_id
1 'polypeptide(L)'
;MIRVLQSDRALLAKKELEIHDLEAQMAVIAERLSVLRSEKLEIKNRLDSYTYSALPNEITAEIFLQFLPPYPVAPPMLGPRSPILLTKICRQWREVALTTPMLWRAITLPGV
;
A
#
# COMPACT_ATOMS: atom_id res chain seq x y z
N MET A 1 -21.96 -56.25 23.97
CA MET A 1 -20.60 -55.97 23.44
C MET A 1 -20.59 -55.71 21.92
N ILE A 2 -21.26 -56.54 21.10
CA ILE A 2 -21.29 -56.39 19.62
C ILE A 2 -21.97 -55.09 19.13
N ARG A 3 -23.04 -54.62 19.77
CA ARG A 3 -23.74 -53.37 19.40
C ARG A 3 -22.92 -52.08 19.61
N VAL A 4 -22.05 -52.06 20.63
CA VAL A 4 -21.21 -50.89 20.95
C VAL A 4 -20.15 -50.71 19.86
N LEU A 5 -19.50 -51.79 19.45
CA LEU A 5 -18.51 -51.80 18.37
C LEU A 5 -19.10 -51.43 17.00
N GLN A 6 -20.38 -51.73 16.76
CA GLN A 6 -21.10 -51.32 15.54
C GLN A 6 -21.44 -49.82 15.56
N SER A 7 -21.80 -49.27 16.72
CA SER A 7 -22.07 -47.83 16.89
C SER A 7 -20.80 -46.99 16.68
N ASP A 8 -19.67 -47.43 17.25
CA ASP A 8 -18.38 -46.74 17.06
C ASP A 8 -17.91 -46.77 15.60
N ARG A 9 -18.07 -47.91 14.89
CA ARG A 9 -17.72 -48.00 13.47
C ARG A 9 -18.56 -47.09 12.58
N ALA A 10 -19.86 -46.99 12.84
CA ALA A 10 -20.74 -46.09 12.10
C ALA A 10 -20.41 -44.61 12.36
N LEU A 11 -20.03 -44.29 13.61
CA LEU A 11 -19.60 -42.95 13.98
C LEU A 11 -18.27 -42.56 13.31
N LEU A 12 -17.31 -43.48 13.26
CA LEU A 12 -16.02 -43.29 12.59
C LEU A 12 -16.19 -43.08 11.08
N ALA A 13 -16.98 -43.92 10.41
CA ALA A 13 -17.28 -43.77 8.99
C ALA A 13 -17.96 -42.42 8.67
N LYS A 14 -18.86 -41.96 9.55
CA LYS A 14 -19.48 -40.63 9.42
C LYS A 14 -18.45 -39.51 9.56
N LYS A 15 -17.51 -39.62 10.49
CA LYS A 15 -16.46 -38.63 10.72
C LYS A 15 -15.43 -38.59 9.58
N GLU A 16 -15.07 -39.74 9.02
CA GLU A 16 -14.20 -39.83 7.83
C GLU A 16 -14.86 -39.16 6.62
N LEU A 17 -16.16 -39.34 6.44
CA LEU A 17 -16.90 -38.69 5.35
C LEU A 17 -16.99 -37.17 5.54
N GLU A 18 -17.16 -36.71 6.79
CA GLU A 18 -17.14 -35.29 7.14
C GLU A 18 -15.75 -34.66 6.92
N ILE A 19 -14.66 -35.36 7.24
CA ILE A 19 -13.29 -34.91 6.96
C ILE A 19 -13.06 -34.81 5.45
N HIS A 20 -13.43 -35.83 4.69
CA HIS A 20 -13.27 -35.82 3.23
C HIS A 20 -14.05 -34.67 2.57
N ASP A 21 -15.27 -34.39 3.05
CA ASP A 21 -16.04 -33.24 2.56
C ASP A 21 -15.35 -31.91 2.87
N LEU A 22 -14.84 -31.74 4.09
CA LEU A 22 -14.09 -30.53 4.45
C LEU A 22 -12.78 -30.37 3.66
N GLU A 23 -12.07 -31.47 3.39
CA GLU A 23 -10.86 -31.46 2.54
C GLU A 23 -11.20 -31.05 1.10
N ALA A 24 -12.32 -31.53 0.55
CA ALA A 24 -12.82 -31.10 -0.75
C ALA A 24 -13.17 -29.60 -0.77
N GLN A 25 -13.83 -29.10 0.28
CA GLN A 25 -14.13 -27.67 0.42
C GLN A 25 -12.85 -26.82 0.52
N MET A 26 -11.84 -27.28 1.27
CA MET A 26 -10.54 -26.61 1.37
C MET A 26 -9.84 -26.52 0.02
N ALA A 27 -9.87 -27.59 -0.79
CA ALA A 27 -9.29 -27.59 -2.12
C ALA A 27 -9.96 -26.56 -3.04
N VAL A 28 -11.29 -26.49 -3.02
CA VAL A 28 -12.06 -25.52 -3.82
C VAL A 28 -11.77 -24.08 -3.40
N ILE A 29 -11.70 -23.81 -2.09
CA ILE A 29 -11.39 -22.47 -1.57
C ILE A 29 -9.95 -22.08 -1.90
N ALA A 30 -9.00 -23.01 -1.80
CA ALA A 30 -7.60 -22.77 -2.13
C ALA A 30 -7.43 -22.37 -3.61
N GLU A 31 -8.15 -23.05 -4.51
CA GLU A 31 -8.16 -22.69 -5.94
C GLU A 31 -8.79 -21.32 -6.17
N ARG A 32 -9.92 -21.02 -5.53
CA ARG A 32 -10.53 -19.69 -5.64
C ARG A 32 -9.62 -18.58 -5.10
N LEU A 33 -8.88 -18.86 -4.04
CA LEU A 33 -7.88 -17.94 -3.49
C LEU A 33 -6.68 -17.76 -4.42
N SER A 34 -6.26 -18.79 -5.16
CA SER A 34 -5.15 -18.69 -6.12
C SER A 34 -5.50 -17.70 -7.24
N VAL A 35 -6.70 -17.81 -7.80
CA VAL A 35 -7.23 -16.93 -8.86
C VAL A 35 -7.32 -15.49 -8.37
N LEU A 36 -7.96 -15.25 -7.22
CA LEU A 36 -8.09 -13.90 -6.67
C LEU A 36 -6.73 -13.27 -6.32
N ARG A 37 -5.75 -14.09 -5.90
CA ARG A 37 -4.38 -13.62 -5.65
C ARG A 37 -3.67 -13.22 -6.93
N SER A 38 -3.83 -13.98 -8.02
CA SER A 38 -3.25 -13.60 -9.32
C SER A 38 -3.88 -12.32 -9.86
N GLU A 39 -5.20 -12.16 -9.78
CA GLU A 39 -5.89 -10.93 -10.21
C GLU A 39 -5.42 -9.73 -9.39
N LYS A 40 -5.32 -9.88 -8.07
CA LYS A 40 -4.79 -8.83 -7.18
C LYS A 40 -3.36 -8.43 -7.59
N LEU A 41 -2.51 -9.41 -7.89
CA LEU A 41 -1.13 -9.15 -8.29
C LEU A 41 -1.07 -8.40 -9.62
N GLU A 42 -1.88 -8.78 -10.60
CA GLU A 42 -1.96 -8.11 -11.88
C GLU A 42 -2.41 -6.65 -11.74
N ILE A 43 -3.49 -6.41 -10.98
CA ILE A 43 -3.97 -5.05 -10.70
C ILE A 43 -2.89 -4.23 -10.00
N LYS A 44 -2.20 -4.82 -9.01
CA LYS A 44 -1.12 -4.14 -8.30
C LYS A 44 0.04 -3.78 -9.23
N ASN A 45 0.50 -4.71 -10.06
CA ASN A 45 1.59 -4.47 -11.00
C ASN A 45 1.23 -3.38 -12.02
N ARG A 46 -0.01 -3.38 -12.51
CA ARG A 46 -0.53 -2.31 -13.36
C ARG A 46 -0.50 -0.98 -12.63
N LEU A 47 -0.95 -0.91 -11.38
CA LEU A 47 -0.94 0.31 -10.59
C LEU A 47 0.46 0.81 -10.27
N ASP A 48 1.42 -0.09 -10.00
CA ASP A 48 2.82 0.27 -9.73
C ASP A 48 3.44 1.02 -10.93
N SER A 49 3.02 0.71 -12.17
CA SER A 49 3.45 1.46 -13.37
C SER A 49 2.95 2.91 -13.41
N TYR A 50 1.85 3.22 -12.70
CA TYR A 50 1.26 4.56 -12.60
C TYR A 50 1.59 5.27 -11.30
N THR A 51 2.28 4.62 -10.37
CA THR A 51 2.52 5.19 -9.04
C THR A 51 3.68 6.20 -9.11
N TYR A 52 3.50 7.36 -8.47
CA TYR A 52 4.48 8.47 -8.39
C TYR A 52 5.89 8.07 -7.94
N SER A 53 6.06 6.87 -7.39
CA SER A 53 7.36 6.27 -7.11
C SER A 53 8.24 6.05 -8.35
N ALA A 54 7.66 6.09 -9.55
CA ALA A 54 8.40 5.95 -10.81
C ALA A 54 9.05 7.26 -11.30
N LEU A 55 8.74 8.42 -10.71
CA LEU A 55 9.29 9.70 -11.15
C LEU A 55 10.71 9.87 -10.60
N PRO A 56 11.72 10.25 -11.43
CA PRO A 56 13.04 10.59 -10.95
C PRO A 56 13.00 11.73 -9.92
N ASN A 57 13.98 11.73 -9.01
CA ASN A 57 14.04 12.73 -7.95
C ASN A 57 14.20 14.14 -8.50
N GLU A 58 14.88 14.31 -9.64
CA GLU A 58 15.11 15.58 -10.31
C GLU A 58 13.80 16.19 -10.83
N ILE A 59 12.96 15.38 -11.46
CA ILE A 59 11.66 15.85 -11.99
C ILE A 59 10.70 16.13 -10.83
N THR A 60 10.75 15.31 -9.78
CA THR A 60 9.98 15.55 -8.55
C THR A 60 10.38 16.88 -7.90
N ALA A 61 11.69 17.16 -7.80
CA ALA A 61 12.22 18.42 -7.28
C ALA A 61 11.80 19.63 -8.13
N GLU A 62 11.79 19.49 -9.47
CA GLU A 62 11.32 20.56 -10.36
C GLU A 62 9.84 20.85 -10.15
N ILE A 63 9.00 19.81 -10.04
CA ILE A 63 7.57 19.98 -9.71
C ILE A 63 7.40 20.71 -8.38
N PHE A 64 8.21 20.37 -7.37
CA PHE A 64 8.17 21.03 -6.07
C PHE A 64 8.56 22.51 -6.16
N LEU A 65 9.51 22.86 -7.03
CA LEU A 65 9.88 24.26 -7.26
C LEU A 65 8.76 25.05 -7.93
N GLN A 66 8.01 24.43 -8.86
CA GLN A 66 6.85 25.05 -9.50
C GLN A 66 5.62 25.18 -8.56
N PHE A 67 5.59 24.41 -7.47
CA PHE A 67 4.55 24.53 -6.44
C PHE A 67 4.73 25.78 -5.56
N LEU A 68 5.96 26.28 -5.43
CA LEU A 68 6.31 27.45 -4.63
C LEU A 68 6.11 28.74 -5.44
N PRO A 69 5.89 29.90 -4.78
CA PRO A 69 5.89 31.17 -5.47
C PRO A 69 7.27 31.44 -6.11
N PRO A 70 7.32 32.16 -7.25
CA PRO A 70 8.57 32.49 -7.90
C PRO A 70 9.42 33.38 -7.00
N TYR A 71 10.73 33.10 -6.95
CA TYR A 71 11.68 33.95 -6.25
C TYR A 71 11.72 35.35 -6.87
N PRO A 72 11.82 36.43 -6.06
CA PRO A 72 12.23 36.45 -4.65
C PRO A 72 11.12 36.26 -3.61
N VAL A 73 9.88 35.98 -4.00
CA VAL A 73 8.78 35.81 -3.03
C VAL A 73 9.03 34.58 -2.18
N ALA A 74 9.13 34.77 -0.87
CA ALA A 74 9.38 33.71 0.09
C ALA A 74 8.06 32.97 0.44
N PRO A 75 7.95 31.64 0.22
CA PRO A 75 6.80 30.87 0.68
C PRO A 75 6.64 30.90 2.20
N PRO A 76 5.41 30.74 2.71
CA PRO A 76 5.20 30.59 4.14
C PRO A 76 5.77 29.27 4.67
N MET A 77 6.27 29.31 5.89
CA MET A 77 6.68 28.09 6.61
C MET A 77 5.54 27.10 6.77
N LEU A 78 4.33 27.58 7.03
CA LEU A 78 3.14 26.76 7.30
C LEU A 78 1.98 27.22 6.42
N GLY A 79 1.13 26.27 6.02
CA GLY A 79 -0.07 26.56 5.22
C GLY A 79 0.09 26.27 3.73
N PRO A 80 -0.80 26.83 2.89
CA PRO A 80 -0.79 26.60 1.45
C PRO A 80 0.53 27.06 0.82
N ARG A 81 1.03 26.30 -0.15
CA ARG A 81 2.32 26.58 -0.84
C ARG A 81 3.55 26.57 0.08
N SER A 82 3.48 25.92 1.24
CA SER A 82 4.64 25.68 2.09
C SER A 82 5.48 24.50 1.58
N PRO A 83 6.81 24.61 1.52
CA PRO A 83 7.69 23.47 1.23
C PRO A 83 7.58 22.38 2.31
N ILE A 84 7.19 22.71 3.54
CA ILE A 84 6.97 21.73 4.62
C ILE A 84 5.80 20.80 4.27
N LEU A 85 4.78 21.27 3.55
CA LEU A 85 3.64 20.43 3.16
C LEU A 85 4.08 19.26 2.28
N LEU A 86 5.06 19.49 1.39
CA LEU A 86 5.62 18.46 0.52
C LEU A 86 6.29 17.32 1.32
N THR A 87 6.86 17.63 2.48
CA THR A 87 7.51 16.64 3.37
C THR A 87 6.53 15.72 4.12
N LYS A 88 5.23 16.01 4.06
CA LYS A 88 4.18 15.30 4.82
C LYS A 88 3.47 14.23 3.99
N ILE A 89 3.69 14.17 2.67
CA ILE A 89 2.92 13.31 1.76
C ILE A 89 3.37 11.84 1.85
N CYS A 90 4.65 11.55 1.56
CA CYS A 90 5.21 10.20 1.69
C CYS A 90 6.71 10.26 2.03
N ARG A 91 7.33 9.10 2.30
CA ARG A 91 8.76 9.02 2.63
C ARG A 91 9.66 9.56 1.51
N GLN A 92 9.39 9.17 0.27
CA GLN A 92 10.17 9.60 -0.90
C GLN A 92 10.08 11.11 -1.12
N TRP A 93 8.89 11.69 -1.03
CA TRP A 93 8.71 13.15 -1.17
C TRP A 93 9.40 13.93 -0.07
N ARG A 94 9.39 13.40 1.16
CA ARG A 94 10.15 13.98 2.27
C ARG A 94 11.64 13.99 1.97
N GLU A 95 12.20 12.88 1.49
CA GLU A 95 13.60 12.79 1.14
C GLU A 95 13.96 13.81 0.06
N VAL A 96 13.24 13.81 -1.07
CA VAL A 96 13.46 14.76 -2.17
C VAL A 96 13.35 16.21 -1.70
N ALA A 97 12.30 16.54 -0.93
CA ALA A 97 12.09 17.90 -0.44
C ALA A 97 13.23 18.35 0.48
N LEU A 98 13.70 17.49 1.39
CA LEU A 98 14.81 17.81 2.30
C LEU A 98 16.16 17.89 1.57
N THR A 99 16.37 17.09 0.52
CA THR A 99 17.60 17.10 -0.28
C THR A 99 17.60 18.12 -1.41
N THR A 100 16.59 18.98 -1.52
CA THR A 100 16.49 20.03 -2.54
C THR A 100 16.66 21.42 -1.90
N PRO A 101 17.90 21.97 -1.82
CA PRO A 101 18.17 23.24 -1.14
C PRO A 101 17.39 24.43 -1.69
N MET A 102 17.06 24.40 -2.99
CA MET A 102 16.32 25.48 -3.64
C MET A 102 14.90 25.70 -3.07
N LEU A 103 14.30 24.68 -2.45
CA LEU A 103 13.00 24.81 -1.77
C LEU A 103 13.10 25.60 -0.46
N TRP A 104 14.30 25.66 0.13
CA TRP A 104 14.57 26.26 1.43
C TRP A 104 15.32 27.59 1.34
N ARG A 105 15.59 28.08 0.12
CA ARG A 105 16.37 29.30 -0.13
C ARG A 105 15.76 30.57 0.46
N ALA A 106 14.44 30.59 0.66
CA ALA A 106 13.70 31.70 1.22
C ALA A 106 12.40 31.16 1.85
N ILE A 107 12.10 31.52 3.10
CA ILE A 107 10.88 31.12 3.79
C ILE A 107 10.45 32.25 4.74
N THR A 108 9.15 32.56 4.78
CA THR A 108 8.58 33.48 5.78
C THR A 108 8.12 32.73 7.02
N LEU A 109 8.49 33.24 8.19
CA LEU A 109 8.02 32.72 9.47
C LEU A 109 6.72 33.42 9.85
N PRO A 110 5.73 32.71 10.42
CA PRO A 110 4.55 33.37 10.97
C PRO A 110 4.96 34.27 12.15
N GLY A 111 4.70 35.57 12.04
CA GLY A 111 4.83 36.52 13.15
C GLY A 111 6.11 37.37 13.20
N VAL A 112 6.85 37.47 12.10
CA VAL A 112 7.90 38.49 11.88
C VAL A 112 7.52 39.44 10.75
#